data_AF-A0A484MBS2-F1
#
_entry.id   AF-A0A484MBS2-F1
#
_cell.length_a   1.000
_cell.length_b   1.000
_cell.length_c   1.000
_cell.angle_alpha   90.00
_cell.angle_beta   90.00
_cell.angle_gamma   90.00
#
_symmetry.space_group_name_H-M   'P 1'
#
loop_
_entity.id
_entity.type
_entity.pdbx_description
1 polymer ?
#
loop_
_entity_poly.entity_id
_entity_poly.type
_entity_poly.pdbx_seq_one_letter_code
_entity_poly.pdbx_strand_id
1 'polypeptide(L)'
;MEYNPEVNEQNQAVELNFVEERWDEARIQAENYRLQVKSYFDSKVKPRAFQVGDYVLRKREKSQPTKGGKLAKKYEGPYIIKAVVRPGTYKLVTPKGKEIDRTWNVEHLVKFYQ
;
A
#
# COMPACT_ATOMS: atom_id res chain seq x y z
N MET A 1 19.79 17.97 -56.55
CA MET A 1 20.51 17.51 -55.34
C MET A 1 20.81 16.05 -55.53
N GLU A 2 22.08 15.67 -55.51
CA GLU A 2 22.53 14.29 -55.71
C GLU A 2 22.40 13.53 -54.38
N TYR A 3 21.73 12.38 -54.40
CA TYR A 3 21.53 11.55 -53.22
C TYR A 3 22.84 10.85 -52.86
N ASN A 4 23.39 11.12 -51.67
CA ASN A 4 24.56 10.43 -51.15
C ASN A 4 24.13 9.42 -50.06
N PRO A 5 24.24 8.11 -50.33
CA PRO A 5 23.79 7.06 -49.42
C PRO A 5 24.61 7.01 -48.11
N GLU A 6 25.91 7.29 -48.15
CA GLU A 6 26.78 7.22 -46.96
C GLU A 6 26.45 8.34 -45.97
N VAL A 7 26.20 9.55 -46.47
CA VAL A 7 25.80 10.70 -45.63
C VAL A 7 24.40 10.48 -45.05
N ASN A 8 23.50 9.86 -45.82
CA ASN A 8 22.16 9.52 -45.33
C ASN A 8 22.21 8.49 -44.19
N GLU A 9 23.05 7.46 -44.32
CA GLU A 9 23.24 6.43 -43.30
C GLU A 9 23.84 7.00 -42.01
N GLN A 10 24.84 7.89 -42.13
CA GLN A 10 25.41 8.61 -40.99
C GLN A 10 24.38 9.49 -40.27
N ASN A 11 23.56 10.22 -41.02
CA ASN A 11 22.50 11.06 -40.42
C ASN A 11 21.43 10.21 -39.72
N GLN A 12 21.04 9.07 -40.31
CA GLN A 12 20.10 8.14 -39.68
C GLN A 12 20.65 7.53 -38.38
N ALA A 13 21.92 7.15 -38.35
CA ALA A 13 22.56 6.62 -37.14
C ALA A 13 22.59 7.67 -36.01
N VAL A 14 22.88 8.92 -36.36
CA VAL A 14 22.88 10.05 -35.42
C VAL A 14 21.47 10.34 -34.89
N GLU A 15 20.45 10.36 -35.76
CA GLU A 15 19.05 10.55 -35.32
C GLU A 15 18.55 9.44 -34.40
N LEU A 16 18.90 8.18 -34.69
CA LEU A 16 18.54 7.04 -33.84
C LEU A 16 19.17 7.15 -32.46
N ASN A 17 20.44 7.58 -32.37
CA ASN A 17 21.11 7.82 -31.09
C ASN A 17 20.38 8.88 -30.24
N PHE A 18 19.99 10.01 -30.85
CA PHE A 18 19.19 11.04 -30.17
C PHE A 18 17.78 10.58 -29.78
N VAL A 19 17.23 9.57 -30.45
CA VAL A 19 15.98 8.93 -30.02
C VAL A 19 16.26 8.12 -28.77
N GLU A 20 17.21 7.18 -28.80
CA GLU A 20 17.56 6.32 -27.65
C GLU A 20 17.86 7.13 -26.38
N GLU A 21 18.67 8.19 -26.49
CA GLU A 21 18.97 9.09 -25.37
C GLU A 21 17.69 9.70 -24.75
N ARG A 22 16.74 10.15 -25.59
CA ARG A 22 15.46 10.70 -25.11
C ARG A 22 14.58 9.65 -24.43
N TRP A 23 14.62 8.40 -24.89
CA TRP A 23 13.90 7.30 -24.24
C TRP A 23 14.48 6.99 -22.87
N ASP A 24 15.80 6.97 -22.75
CA ASP A 24 16.48 6.74 -21.48
C ASP A 24 16.25 7.88 -20.48
N GLU A 25 16.33 9.13 -20.93
CA GLU A 25 15.97 10.30 -20.12
C GLU A 25 14.52 10.24 -19.63
N ALA A 26 13.57 9.94 -20.53
CA ALA A 26 12.16 9.81 -20.18
C ALA A 26 11.94 8.68 -19.15
N ARG A 27 12.66 7.56 -19.30
CA ARG A 27 12.60 6.42 -18.38
C ARG A 27 13.14 6.79 -16.99
N ILE A 28 14.27 7.47 -16.93
CA ILE A 28 14.86 7.97 -15.67
C ILE A 28 13.88 8.91 -14.99
N GLN A 29 13.28 9.83 -15.74
CA GLN A 29 12.31 10.78 -15.18
C GLN A 29 11.05 10.09 -14.64
N ALA A 30 10.52 9.09 -15.36
CA ALA A 30 9.38 8.31 -14.91
C ALA A 30 9.68 7.52 -13.63
N GLU A 31 10.87 6.91 -13.54
CA GLU A 31 11.32 6.20 -12.35
C GLU A 31 11.51 7.14 -11.16
N ASN A 32 12.15 8.30 -11.38
CA ASN A 32 12.31 9.32 -10.35
C ASN A 32 10.96 9.79 -9.81
N TYR A 33 10.00 10.06 -10.69
CA TYR A 33 8.65 10.44 -10.28
C TYR A 33 7.98 9.33 -9.46
N ARG A 34 8.08 8.07 -9.90
CA ARG A 34 7.54 6.91 -9.17
C ARG A 34 8.12 6.80 -7.76
N LEU A 35 9.44 6.99 -7.62
CA LEU A 35 10.13 6.93 -6.33
C LEU A 35 9.73 8.09 -5.42
N GLN A 36 9.58 9.31 -5.96
CA GLN A 36 9.09 10.47 -5.21
C GLN A 36 7.67 10.27 -4.69
N VAL A 37 6.77 9.75 -5.51
CA VAL A 37 5.38 9.44 -5.10
C VAL A 37 5.38 8.38 -4.00
N LYS A 38 6.19 7.33 -4.15
CA LYS A 38 6.33 6.27 -3.14
C LYS A 38 6.84 6.83 -1.81
N SER A 39 7.94 7.58 -1.82
CA SER A 39 8.53 8.12 -0.58
C SER A 39 7.61 9.13 0.12
N TYR A 40 6.92 9.96 -0.66
CA TYR A 40 5.90 10.88 -0.14
C TYR A 40 4.75 10.13 0.54
N PHE A 41 4.28 9.03 -0.05
CA PHE A 41 3.26 8.20 0.57
C PHE A 41 3.79 7.50 1.83
N ASP A 42 4.92 6.81 1.73
CA ASP A 42 5.53 6.04 2.83
C ASP A 42 5.83 6.93 4.04
N SER A 43 6.30 8.17 3.84
CA SER A 43 6.55 9.13 4.92
C SER A 43 5.28 9.60 5.64
N LYS A 44 4.12 9.56 4.98
CA LYS A 44 2.82 9.91 5.57
C LYS A 44 2.16 8.74 6.29
N VAL A 45 2.56 7.51 5.99
CA VAL A 45 2.06 6.32 6.68
C VAL A 45 2.70 6.22 8.06
N LYS A 46 1.92 6.55 9.09
CA LYS A 46 2.35 6.30 10.48
C LYS A 46 2.31 4.79 10.75
N PRO A 47 3.43 4.16 11.15
CA PRO A 47 3.41 2.76 11.54
C PRO A 47 2.49 2.60 12.75
N ARG A 48 1.40 1.83 12.57
CA ARG A 48 0.55 1.39 13.68
C ARG A 48 1.05 0.04 14.14
N ALA A 49 1.31 -0.07 15.43
CA ALA A 49 1.60 -1.33 16.08
C ALA A 49 0.72 -1.42 17.33
N PHE A 50 0.26 -2.63 17.62
CA PHE A 50 -0.49 -2.94 18.82
C PHE A 50 0.27 -3.97 19.65
N GLN A 51 0.13 -3.88 20.96
CA GLN A 51 0.69 -4.84 21.89
C GLN A 51 -0.38 -5.81 22.38
N VAL A 52 0.04 -6.97 22.88
CA VAL A 52 -0.87 -7.90 23.55
C VAL A 52 -1.52 -7.17 24.73
N GLY A 53 -2.84 -7.28 24.87
CA GLY A 53 -3.63 -6.57 25.87
C GLY A 53 -4.20 -5.23 25.40
N ASP A 54 -3.74 -4.66 24.28
CA ASP A 54 -4.35 -3.44 23.73
C ASP A 54 -5.81 -3.69 23.34
N TYR A 55 -6.68 -2.74 23.67
CA TYR A 55 -8.05 -2.72 23.19
C TYR A 55 -8.11 -2.13 21.78
N VAL A 56 -8.86 -2.80 20.90
CA VAL A 56 -9.02 -2.42 19.50
C VAL A 56 -10.45 -2.59 19.02
N LEU A 57 -10.89 -1.70 18.14
CA LEU A 57 -12.09 -1.89 17.33
C LEU A 57 -11.69 -2.54 16.01
N ARG A 58 -12.53 -3.43 15.46
CA ARG A 58 -12.32 -3.97 14.11
C ARG A 58 -13.26 -3.34 13.08
N LYS A 59 -12.80 -3.24 11.85
CA LYS A 59 -13.62 -2.76 10.73
C LYS A 59 -14.69 -3.79 10.36
N ARG A 60 -15.97 -3.38 10.36
CA ARG A 60 -17.13 -4.26 10.08
C ARG A 60 -17.09 -4.83 8.67
N GLU A 61 -16.71 -4.03 7.68
CA GLU A 61 -16.65 -4.43 6.27
C GLU A 61 -15.86 -5.72 6.05
N LYS A 62 -14.82 -5.96 6.85
CA LYS A 62 -13.98 -7.15 6.76
C LYS A 62 -14.47 -8.32 7.60
N SER A 63 -15.31 -8.08 8.61
CA SER A 63 -15.93 -9.13 9.42
C SER A 63 -17.25 -9.62 8.83
N GLN A 64 -18.08 -8.70 8.33
CA GLN A 64 -19.43 -8.95 7.83
C GLN A 64 -19.72 -8.07 6.60
N PRO A 65 -19.13 -8.38 5.43
CA PRO A 65 -19.26 -7.54 4.23
C PRO A 65 -20.70 -7.39 3.73
N THR A 66 -21.54 -8.40 3.93
CA THR A 66 -22.92 -8.43 3.45
C THR A 66 -23.96 -7.94 4.46
N LYS A 67 -23.57 -7.66 5.71
CA LYS A 67 -24.50 -7.27 6.77
C LYS A 67 -24.32 -5.80 7.13
N GLY A 68 -25.37 -4.99 6.97
CA GLY A 68 -25.45 -3.69 7.64
C GLY A 68 -26.09 -2.53 6.89
N GLY A 69 -26.29 -2.61 5.57
CA GLY A 69 -26.84 -1.49 4.81
C GLY A 69 -26.05 -0.17 4.98
N LYS A 70 -26.61 0.94 4.54
CA LYS A 70 -25.94 2.26 4.56
C LYS A 70 -25.72 2.84 5.96
N LEU A 71 -26.49 2.38 6.96
CA LEU A 71 -26.51 2.92 8.33
C LEU A 71 -25.82 2.03 9.37
N ALA A 72 -25.16 0.94 8.97
CA ALA A 72 -24.39 0.14 9.91
C ALA A 72 -23.18 0.89 10.47
N LYS A 73 -22.87 0.62 11.74
CA LYS A 73 -21.63 1.07 12.38
C LYS A 73 -20.42 0.54 11.60
N LYS A 74 -19.49 1.42 11.23
CA LYS A 74 -18.28 1.09 10.46
C LYS A 74 -17.30 0.18 11.24
N TYR A 75 -17.30 0.30 12.56
CA TYR A 75 -16.44 -0.47 13.46
C TYR A 75 -17.28 -1.29 14.44
N GLU A 76 -16.76 -2.46 14.82
CA GLU A 76 -17.40 -3.38 15.75
C GLU A 76 -16.52 -3.62 16.97
N GLY A 77 -17.18 -3.65 18.13
CA GLY A 77 -16.73 -4.21 19.40
C GLY A 77 -15.46 -3.59 19.99
N PRO A 78 -15.30 -3.55 21.31
CA PRO A 78 -13.97 -3.63 21.89
C PRO A 78 -13.50 -5.09 21.81
N TYR A 79 -12.36 -5.32 21.18
CA TYR A 79 -11.60 -6.57 21.20
C TYR A 79 -10.26 -6.33 21.88
N ILE A 80 -9.62 -7.39 22.35
CA ILE A 80 -8.30 -7.35 22.97
C ILE A 80 -7.33 -8.10 22.05
N ILE A 81 -6.14 -7.54 21.84
CA ILE A 81 -5.07 -8.24 21.13
C ILE A 81 -4.58 -9.40 22.00
N LYS A 82 -4.77 -10.64 21.54
CA LYS A 82 -4.29 -11.84 22.25
C LYS A 82 -2.84 -12.14 21.92
N ALA A 83 -2.46 -12.04 20.65
CA ALA A 83 -1.12 -12.38 20.19
C ALA A 83 -0.77 -11.61 18.91
N VAL A 84 0.51 -11.30 18.76
CA VAL A 84 1.09 -10.79 17.52
C VAL A 84 1.60 -11.99 16.72
N VAL A 85 1.00 -12.26 15.56
CA VAL A 85 1.42 -13.39 14.69
C VAL A 85 2.62 -12.98 13.84
N ARG A 86 2.53 -11.78 13.26
CA ARG A 86 3.59 -11.12 12.48
C ARG A 86 3.43 -9.61 12.70
N PRO A 87 4.48 -8.79 12.43
CA PRO A 87 4.31 -7.35 12.41
C PRO A 87 3.11 -6.95 11.55
N GLY A 88 2.14 -6.26 12.14
CA GLY A 88 0.91 -5.85 11.47
C GLY A 88 -0.19 -6.93 11.36
N THR A 89 -0.02 -8.14 11.89
CA THR A 89 -1.04 -9.20 11.91
C THR A 89 -1.26 -9.76 13.32
N TYR A 90 -2.51 -9.72 13.78
CA TYR A 90 -2.87 -9.97 15.18
C TYR A 90 -3.97 -11.02 15.33
N LYS A 91 -3.95 -11.77 16.44
CA LYS A 91 -5.10 -12.55 16.91
C LYS A 91 -5.90 -11.73 17.91
N LEU A 92 -7.23 -11.77 17.78
CA LEU A 92 -8.14 -11.04 18.66
C LEU A 92 -8.86 -11.99 19.60
N VAL A 93 -9.15 -11.49 20.79
CA VAL A 93 -10.06 -12.12 21.75
C VAL A 93 -11.15 -11.13 22.12
N THR A 94 -12.35 -11.62 22.34
CA THR A 94 -13.42 -10.80 22.93
C THR A 94 -13.10 -10.52 24.39
N PRO A 95 -13.64 -9.44 25.00
CA PRO A 95 -13.49 -9.18 26.43
C PRO A 95 -14.01 -10.33 27.32
N LYS A 96 -14.86 -11.20 26.76
CA LYS A 96 -15.38 -12.41 27.40
C LYS A 96 -14.47 -13.65 27.24
N GLY A 97 -13.27 -13.50 26.69
CA GLY A 97 -12.31 -14.60 26.49
C GLY A 97 -12.54 -15.46 25.26
N LYS A 98 -13.59 -15.24 24.46
CA LYS A 98 -13.79 -15.99 23.21
C LYS A 98 -12.82 -15.52 22.14
N GLU A 99 -12.02 -16.44 21.61
CA GLU A 99 -11.08 -16.19 20.52
C GLU A 99 -11.78 -15.97 19.19
N ILE A 100 -11.21 -15.07 18.39
CA ILE A 100 -11.56 -14.90 16.99
C ILE A 100 -10.58 -15.73 16.17
N ASP A 101 -11.10 -16.75 15.49
CA ASP A 101 -10.32 -17.72 14.72
C ASP A 101 -9.47 -17.05 13.63
N ARG A 102 -10.01 -16.01 12.99
CA ARG A 102 -9.33 -15.23 11.95
C ARG A 102 -8.26 -14.30 12.53
N THR A 103 -7.11 -14.24 11.87
CA THR A 103 -6.09 -13.21 12.08
C THR A 103 -6.45 -11.89 11.40
N TRP A 104 -6.08 -10.77 12.02
CA TRP A 104 -6.46 -9.42 11.58
C TRP A 104 -5.25 -8.57 11.24
N ASN A 105 -5.30 -7.93 10.08
CA ASN A 105 -4.30 -6.94 9.68
C ASN A 105 -4.53 -5.60 10.44
N VAL A 106 -3.44 -4.93 10.79
CA VAL A 106 -3.41 -3.62 11.46
C VAL A 106 -4.29 -2.56 10.78
N GLU A 107 -4.36 -2.57 9.46
CA GLU A 107 -5.15 -1.63 8.66
C GLU A 107 -6.66 -1.71 8.96
N HIS A 108 -7.11 -2.84 9.52
CA HIS A 108 -8.50 -3.09 9.84
C HIS A 108 -8.80 -2.97 11.33
N LEU A 109 -7.81 -2.53 12.11
CA LEU A 109 -7.89 -2.33 13.55
C LEU A 109 -7.67 -0.86 13.91
N VAL A 110 -8.42 -0.38 14.89
CA VAL A 110 -8.28 0.98 15.43
C VAL A 110 -8.11 0.88 16.93
N LYS A 111 -7.16 1.63 17.50
CA LYS A 111 -6.95 1.66 18.95
C LYS A 111 -8.23 2.13 19.64
N PHE A 112 -8.66 1.41 20.66
CA PHE A 112 -9.75 1.78 21.54
C PHE A 112 -9.16 2.16 22.90
N TYR A 113 -9.51 3.35 23.38
CA TYR A 113 -9.14 3.81 24.72
C TYR A 113 -10.37 3.63 25.62
N GLN A 114 -10.17 2.98 26.76
CA GLN A 114 -11.21 2.76 27.77
C GLN A 114 -11.42 4.03 28.60
#